data_AF-M6QT95-F1
#
_entry.id   AF-M6QT95-F1
#
_cell.length_a   1.000
_cell.length_b   1.000
_cell.length_c   1.000
_cell.angle_alpha   90.00
_cell.angle_beta   90.00
_cell.angle_gamma   90.00
#
_symmetry.space_group_name_H-M   'P 1'
#
loop_
_entity.id
_entity.type
_entity.pdbx_description
1 polymer ?
#
loop_
_entity_poly.entity_id
_entity_poly.type
_entity_poly.pdbx_seq_one_letter_code
_entity_poly.pdbx_strand_id
1 'polypeptide(L)' 'GKPRRWVVERTNSWHNRFRAILIRWERKAENYLASLYLASSIIVFNFFNR' A
#
# COMPACT_ATOMS: atom_id res chain seq x y z
N GLY A 1 -14.46 -2.00 22.98
CA GLY A 1 -13.15 -2.66 22.80
C GLY A 1 -12.45 -2.08 21.57
N LYS A 2 -11.12 -1.89 21.59
CA LYS A 2 -10.37 -1.44 20.40
C LYS A 2 -10.59 -2.43 19.25
N PRO A 3 -11.11 -2.01 18.09
CA PRO A 3 -11.23 -2.89 16.93
C PRO A 3 -9.82 -3.36 16.53
N ARG A 4 -9.53 -4.65 16.73
CA ARG A 4 -8.27 -5.25 16.29
C ARG A 4 -8.41 -5.62 14.82
N ARG A 5 -8.14 -4.67 13.92
CA ARG A 5 -7.89 -5.01 12.52
C ARG A 5 -6.57 -5.75 12.43
N TRP A 6 -6.53 -6.82 11.64
CA TRP A 6 -5.31 -7.56 11.40
C TRP A 6 -4.29 -6.64 10.72
N VAL A 7 -3.00 -6.87 10.99
CA VAL A 7 -1.92 -6.03 10.41
C VAL A 7 -2.02 -5.99 8.88
N VAL A 8 -2.37 -7.11 8.26
CA VAL A 8 -2.58 -7.24 6.81
C VAL A 8 -3.73 -6.34 6.31
N GLU A 9 -4.85 -6.27 7.03
CA GLU A 9 -6.00 -5.43 6.66
C GLU A 9 -5.65 -3.93 6.73
N ARG A 10 -4.85 -3.55 7.73
CA ARG A 10 -4.37 -2.18 7.87
C ARG A 10 -3.48 -1.80 6.69
N THR A 11 -2.52 -2.65 6.35
CA THR A 11 -1.61 -2.43 5.23
C THR A 11 -2.36 -2.36 3.89
N ASN A 12 -3.33 -3.26 3.65
CA ASN A 12 -4.19 -3.18 2.46
C ASN A 12 -5.00 -1.89 2.42
N SER A 13 -5.51 -1.40 3.56
CA SER A 13 -6.22 -0.13 3.61
C SER A 13 -5.34 1.07 3.23
N TRP A 14 -4.03 1.00 3.42
CA TRP A 14 -3.09 2.04 2.96
C TRP A 14 -2.86 1.94 1.45
N HIS A 15 -2.68 0.72 0.93
CA HIS A 15 -2.52 0.48 -0.50
C HIS A 15 -3.76 0.84 -1.33
N ASN A 16 -4.97 0.73 -0.75
CA ASN A 16 -6.22 1.11 -1.41
C ASN A 16 -6.31 2.60 -1.79
N ARG A 17 -5.43 3.46 -1.23
CA ARG A 17 -5.32 4.87 -1.65
C ARG A 17 -4.65 5.03 -3.02
N PHE A 18 -3.89 4.03 -3.46
CA PHE A 18 -3.23 4.01 -4.76
C PHE A 18 -4.10 3.24 -5.74
N ARG A 19 -4.83 3.96 -6.60
CA ARG A 19 -5.75 3.37 -7.58
C ARG A 19 -5.09 2.36 -8.51
N ALA A 20 -3.82 2.58 -8.85
CA ALA A 20 -3.01 1.67 -9.67
C ALA A 20 -2.85 0.28 -9.03
N ILE A 21 -2.62 0.25 -7.71
CA ILE A 21 -2.42 -0.97 -6.92
C ILE A 21 -3.78 -1.63 -6.61
N LEU A 22 -4.79 -0.82 -6.26
CA LEU A 22 -6.15 -1.29 -5.94
C LEU A 22 -6.77 -2.07 -7.10
N ILE A 23 -6.69 -1.53 -8.32
CA ILE A 23 -7.26 -2.16 -9.53
C ILE A 23 -6.29 -3.19 -10.12
N ARG A 24 -5.00 -3.16 -9.72
CA ARG A 24 -3.90 -3.94 -10.32
C ARG A 24 -3.78 -3.67 -11.83
N TRP A 25 -3.41 -2.45 -12.17
CA TRP A 25 -3.18 -2.05 -13.57
C TRP A 25 -1.99 -2.77 -14.23
N GLU A 26 -0.98 -3.11 -13.44
CA GLU A 26 0.23 -3.77 -13.94
C GLU A 26 -0.06 -5.20 -14.39
N ARG A 27 0.23 -5.47 -15.68
CA ARG A 27 0.08 -6.81 -16.27
C ARG A 27 1.15 -7.78 -15.76
N LYS A 28 2.37 -7.28 -15.51
CA LYS A 28 3.48 -8.08 -15.00
C LYS A 28 3.50 -8.06 -13.47
N ALA A 29 3.72 -9.23 -12.86
CA ALA A 29 3.80 -9.37 -11.41
C ALA A 29 4.97 -8.55 -10.81
N GLU A 30 6.09 -8.49 -11.52
CA GLU A 30 7.29 -7.72 -11.12
C GLU A 30 6.97 -6.23 -10.98
N ASN A 31 6.27 -5.65 -11.97
CA ASN A 31 5.88 -4.24 -11.94
C ASN A 31 4.86 -3.94 -10.82
N TYR A 32 3.94 -4.87 -10.57
CA TYR A 32 3.00 -4.74 -9.46
C TYR A 32 3.73 -4.73 -8.11
N LEU A 33 4.70 -5.62 -7.95
CA LEU A 33 5.54 -5.72 -6.76
C LEU A 33 6.43 -4.48 -6.59
N ALA A 34 7.02 -3.95 -7.67
CA ALA A 34 7.74 -2.68 -7.64
C ALA A 34 6.83 -1.51 -7.22
N SER A 35 5.59 -1.48 -7.72
CA SER A 35 4.59 -0.47 -7.36
C SER A 35 4.19 -0.55 -5.89
N LEU A 36 4.08 -1.76 -5.33
CA LEU A 36 3.82 -1.98 -3.90
C LEU A 36 4.96 -1.46 -3.02
N TYR A 37 6.22 -1.73 -3.40
CA TYR A 37 7.38 -1.19 -2.69
C TYR A 37 7.43 0.33 -2.77
N LEU A 38 7.17 0.90 -3.94
CA LEU A 38 7.13 2.35 -4.12
C LEU A 38 6.05 3.01 -3.24
N ALA A 39 4.83 2.45 -3.22
CA ALA A 39 3.76 2.94 -2.36
C ALA A 39 4.13 2.86 -0.86
N SER A 40 4.78 1.78 -0.45
CA SER A 40 5.28 1.61 0.93
C SER A 40 6.32 2.69 1.28
N SER A 41 7.28 2.95 0.39
CA SER A 41 8.29 4.00 0.57
C SER A 41 7.66 5.39 0.67
N ILE A 42 6.66 5.70 -0.15
CA ILE A 42 5.93 6.98 -0.10
C ILE A 42 5.19 7.15 1.24
N ILE A 43 4.55 6.08 1.75
CA ILE A 43 3.88 6.12 3.06
C ILE A 43 4.89 6.43 4.17
N VAL A 44 6.05 5.76 4.16
CA VAL A 44 7.12 6.00 5.15
C VAL A 44 7.68 7.41 5.02
N PHE A 45 7.93 7.89 3.80
CA PHE A 45 8.42 9.25 3.56
C PHE A 45 7.42 10.30 4.06
N ASN A 46 6.13 10.13 3.82
CA ASN A 46 5.09 11.05 4.31
C ASN A 46 4.93 11.01 5.83
N PHE A 47 5.25 9.88 6.47
CA PHE A 47 5.28 9.78 7.93
C PHE A 47 6.47 10.54 8.51
N PHE A 48 7.64 10.48 7.86
CA PHE A 48 8.84 11.19 8.31
C PHE A 48 8.78 12.71 8.06
N ASN A 49 8.20 13.16 6.94
CA ASN A 49 8.06 14.58 6.61
C ASN A 49 6.91 15.29 7.35
N ARG A 50 6.35 14.67 8.39
CA ARG A 50 5.24 15.20 9.17
C ARG A 50 5.68 15.45 10.61
#